data_AF-A0A352SC78-F1
#
_entry.id   AF-A0A352SC78-F1
#
_cell.length_a   1.000
_cell.length_b   1.000
_cell.length_c   1.000
_cell.angle_alpha   90.00
_cell.angle_beta   90.00
_cell.angle_gamma   90.00
#
_symmetry.space_group_name_H-M   'P 1'
#
loop_
_entity.id
_entity.type
_entity.pdbx_description
1 polymer ?
#
loop_
_entity_poly.entity_id
_entity_poly.type
_entity_poly.pdbx_seq_one_letter_code
_entity_poly.pdbx_strand_id
1 'polypeptide(L)' 'MQPFHTLAGLAAPLPRANLDTDVIIRIERLTTVPRDQLGVHAFEAIRYLADGSPDPAFLPAQPEFSG' A
#
# COMPACT_ATOMS: atom_id res chain seq x y z
N MET A 1 -19.40 2.24 12.21
CA MET A 1 -18.19 2.19 13.04
C MET A 1 -18.21 0.90 13.84
N GLN A 2 -17.14 0.11 13.78
CA GLN A 2 -16.98 -1.07 14.62
C GLN A 2 -16.01 -0.73 15.77
N PRO A 3 -16.30 -1.16 17.03
CA PRO A 3 -15.37 -1.00 18.12
C PRO A 3 -14.04 -1.70 17.83
N PHE A 4 -12.93 -1.01 18.08
CA PHE A 4 -11.57 -1.57 17.97
C PHE A 4 -11.03 -1.83 19.38
N HIS A 5 -10.74 -3.08 19.71
CA HIS A 5 -10.25 -3.48 21.03
C HIS A 5 -8.80 -3.92 21.00
N THR A 6 -8.52 -5.01 20.29
CA THR A 6 -7.17 -5.56 20.16
C THR A 6 -7.06 -6.22 18.80
N LEU A 7 -5.95 -5.94 18.11
CA LEU A 7 -5.57 -6.58 16.86
C LEU A 7 -4.14 -7.10 17.04
N ALA A 8 -3.93 -8.38 16.81
CA ALA A 8 -2.62 -8.98 16.66
C ALA A 8 -2.43 -9.35 15.19
N GLY A 9 -1.33 -8.93 14.59
CA GLY A 9 -1.03 -9.16 13.17
C GLY A 9 0.41 -8.84 12.84
N LEU A 10 0.84 -9.25 11.65
CA LEU A 10 2.17 -8.93 11.13
C LEU A 10 2.25 -7.45 10.79
N ALA A 11 3.33 -6.79 11.22
CA ALA A 11 3.60 -5.40 10.91
C ALA A 11 4.65 -5.32 9.79
N ALA A 12 4.26 -4.78 8.63
CA ALA A 12 5.17 -4.53 7.53
C ALA A 12 5.94 -3.20 7.73
N PRO A 13 7.27 -3.19 7.75
CA PRO A 13 8.05 -1.96 7.90
C PRO A 13 8.05 -1.13 6.60
N LEU A 14 7.94 0.19 6.74
CA LEU A 14 8.11 1.15 5.65
C LEU A 14 8.94 2.35 6.15
N PRO A 15 10.28 2.26 6.18
CA PRO A 15 11.16 3.26 6.80
C PRO A 15 11.35 4.49 5.90
N ARG A 16 10.27 5.26 5.70
CA ARG A 16 10.25 6.43 4.83
C ARG A 16 9.59 7.60 5.55
N ALA A 17 10.30 8.71 5.64
CA ALA A 17 9.72 9.96 6.14
C ALA A 17 8.91 10.65 5.04
N ASN A 18 7.98 11.54 5.44
CA ASN A 18 7.20 12.38 4.52
C ASN A 18 6.43 11.59 3.46
N LEU A 19 5.74 10.51 3.87
CA LEU A 19 4.78 9.83 3.01
C LEU A 19 3.58 10.75 2.78
N ASP A 20 3.49 11.31 1.58
CA ASP A 20 2.36 12.14 1.16
C ASP A 20 1.19 11.29 0.61
N THR A 21 0.09 11.97 0.29
CA THR A 21 -1.13 11.32 -0.17
C THR A 21 -0.97 10.64 -1.53
N ASP A 22 -0.17 11.19 -2.45
CA ASP A 22 0.02 10.60 -3.78
C ASP A 22 0.95 9.38 -3.74
N VAL A 23 1.87 9.31 -2.78
CA VAL A 23 2.64 8.08 -2.49
C VAL A 23 1.73 6.98 -1.95
N ILE A 24 0.76 7.32 -1.10
CA ILE A 24 -0.21 6.34 -0.57
C ILE A 24 -1.13 5.86 -1.69
N ILE A 25 -1.73 6.78 -2.45
CA ILE A 25 -2.58 6.48 -3.59
C ILE A 25 -2.67 7.68 -4.52
N ARG A 26 -2.47 7.46 -5.81
CA ARG A 26 -2.50 8.56 -6.77
C ARG A 26 -3.90 9.11 -6.96
N ILE A 27 -4.00 10.44 -7.15
CA ILE A 27 -5.26 11.13 -7.41
C ILE A 27 -6.06 10.55 -8.58
N GLU A 28 -5.41 10.04 -9.62
CA GLU A 28 -6.11 9.47 -10.78
C GLU A 28 -6.95 8.25 -10.40
N ARG A 29 -6.55 7.49 -9.38
CA ARG A 29 -7.33 6.34 -8.89
C ARG A 29 -8.59 6.78 -8.18
N LEU A 30 -8.55 7.92 -7.49
CA LEU A 30 -9.70 8.45 -6.77
C LEU A 30 -10.85 8.87 -7.70
N THR A 31 -10.54 9.19 -8.96
CA THR A 31 -11.52 9.61 -9.96
C THR A 31 -11.92 8.50 -10.93
N THR A 32 -11.11 7.45 -11.07
CA THR A 32 -11.30 6.39 -12.08
C THR A 32 -11.62 5.00 -11.51
N VAL A 33 -11.33 4.75 -10.22
CA VAL A 33 -11.47 3.43 -9.60
C VAL A 33 -12.57 3.45 -8.54
N PRO A 34 -13.48 2.46 -8.51
CA PRO A 34 -14.45 2.29 -7.43
C PRO A 34 -13.78 2.19 -6.06
N ARG A 35 -14.42 2.73 -5.02
CA ARG A 35 -13.84 2.83 -3.67
C ARG A 35 -13.41 1.48 -3.08
N ASP A 36 -14.17 0.43 -3.35
CA ASP A 36 -13.92 -0.95 -2.92
C ASP A 36 -12.72 -1.59 -3.64
N GLN A 37 -12.26 -1.00 -4.76
CA GLN A 37 -11.15 -1.50 -5.57
C GLN A 37 -9.86 -0.69 -5.40
N LEU A 38 -9.86 0.36 -4.58
CA LEU A 38 -8.67 1.20 -4.39
C LEU A 38 -7.48 0.46 -3.75
N GLY A 39 -7.74 -0.59 -2.98
CA GLY A 39 -6.71 -1.30 -2.22
C GLY A 39 -5.58 -1.87 -3.07
N VAL A 40 -5.86 -2.31 -4.30
CA VAL A 40 -4.82 -2.87 -5.20
C VAL A 40 -3.85 -1.80 -5.70
N HIS A 41 -4.26 -0.53 -5.69
CA HIS A 41 -3.47 0.62 -6.13
C HIS A 41 -2.72 1.32 -4.99
N ALA A 42 -2.86 0.84 -3.75
CA ALA A 42 -2.11 1.38 -2.62
C ALA A 42 -0.61 1.25 -2.88
N PHE A 43 0.10 2.36 -2.67
CA PHE A 43 1.55 2.48 -2.84
C PHE A 43 2.05 2.18 -4.26
N GLU A 44 1.22 2.24 -5.30
CA GLU A 44 1.59 1.83 -6.67
C GLU A 44 2.86 2.53 -7.20
N ALA A 45 3.10 3.78 -6.79
CA ALA A 45 4.28 4.57 -7.17
C ALA A 45 5.61 4.04 -6.61
N ILE A 46 5.57 3.25 -5.54
CA ILE A 46 6.77 2.72 -4.86
C ILE A 46 6.73 1.19 -4.71
N ARG A 47 5.62 0.56 -5.08
CA ARG A 47 5.39 -0.89 -5.00
C ARG A 47 5.86 -1.63 -6.24
N TYR A 48 5.88 -0.95 -7.39
CA TYR A 48 6.24 -1.54 -8.68
C TYR A 48 7.37 -0.75 -9.35
N LEU A 49 8.21 -1.47 -10.09
CA LEU A 49 9.20 -0.92 -11.00
C LEU A 49 8.52 -0.40 -12.27
N ALA A 50 9.28 0.33 -13.10
CA ALA A 50 8.76 0.94 -14.32
C ALA A 50 8.21 -0.08 -15.36
N ASP A 51 8.68 -1.32 -15.31
CA ASP A 51 8.19 -2.44 -16.13
C ASP A 51 6.93 -3.12 -15.56
N GLY A 52 6.45 -2.66 -14.40
CA GLY A 52 5.30 -3.20 -13.70
C GLY A 52 5.60 -4.39 -12.79
N SER A 53 6.85 -4.85 -12.71
CA SER A 53 7.24 -5.90 -11.76
C SER A 53 7.29 -5.37 -10.31
N PRO A 54 7.09 -6.21 -9.28
CA PRO A 54 7.18 -5.76 -7.88
C PRO A 54 8.58 -5.23 -7.55
N ASP A 55 8.64 -4.08 -6.86
CA ASP A 55 9.91 -3.54 -6.38
C ASP A 55 10.39 -4.34 -5.16
N PRO A 56 11.56 -5.03 -5.22
CA PRO A 56 12.08 -5.80 -4.09
C PRO A 56 12.43 -4.93 -2.87
N ALA A 57 12.62 -3.61 -3.05
CA ALA A 57 12.85 -2.66 -1.96
C ALA A 57 11.56 -2.29 -1.21
N PHE A 58 10.39 -2.57 -1.78
CA PHE A 58 9.11 -2.37 -1.11
C PHE A 58 8.82 -3.53 -0.16
N LEU A 59 9.39 -3.43 1.05
CA LEU A 59 9.28 -4.45 2.10
C LEU A 59 7.84 -4.96 2.33
N PRO A 60 6.77 -4.12 2.32
CA PRO A 60 5.42 -4.61 2.55
C PRO A 60 4.89 -5.59 1.49
N ALA A 61 5.50 -5.70 0.30
CA ALA A 61 5.14 -6.71 -0.69
C ALA A 61 5.94 -8.02 -0.56
N GLN A 62 6.86 -8.13 0.39
CA GLN A 62 7.62 -9.36 0.57
C GLN A 62 6.73 -10.49 1.11
N PRO A 63 6.99 -11.76 0.74
CA PRO A 63 6.18 -12.91 1.16
C PRO A 63 6.03 -13.03 2.68
N GLU A 64 7.03 -12.59 3.44
CA GLU A 64 7.09 -12.61 4.90
C GLU A 64 5.98 -11.78 5.56
N PHE A 65 5.45 -10.77 4.85
CA PHE A 65 4.39 -9.88 5.31
C PHE A 65 3.04 -10.15 4.63
N SER A 66 2.94 -11.22 3.84
CA SER A 66 1.69 -11.68 3.23
C SER A 66 0.89 -12.49 4.25
N GLY A 67 0.20 -11.78 5.16
CA GLY A 67 -0.67 -12.34 6.20
C GLY A 67 -2.15 -12.16 5.94
#